data_AF-A0A1X2GXK8-F1
#
_entry.id   AF-A0A1X2GXK8-F1
#
_cell.length_a   1.000
_cell.length_b   1.000
_cell.length_c   1.000
_cell.angle_alpha   90.00
_cell.angle_beta   90.00
_cell.angle_gamma   90.00
#
_symmetry.space_group_name_H-M   'P 1'
#
loop_
_entity.id
_entity.type
_entity.pdbx_description
1 polymer ?
#
loop_
_entity_poly.entity_id
_entity_poly.type
_entity_poly.pdbx_seq_one_letter_code
_entity_poly.pdbx_strand_id
1 'polypeptide(L)'
;MYELPGGHVEPTDATILDAVVRETKEETGLTIASIDTMFSHFDYHSREAPGLSHQLNFRVHVDPPLAVTLAPAEHQAYQWISLDHVDSLETTEPMQKLIREALAS
;
A
#
# COMPACT_ATOMS: atom_id res chain seq x y z
N MET A 1 -6.11 -9.57 -8.88
CA MET A 1 -6.57 -8.28 -8.30
C MET A 1 -5.38 -7.44 -7.88
N TYR A 2 -5.47 -6.12 -8.05
CA TYR A 2 -4.49 -5.13 -7.62
C TYR A 2 -4.80 -4.59 -6.22
N GLU A 3 -3.77 -4.15 -5.51
CA GLU A 3 -3.86 -3.54 -4.19
C GLU A 3 -2.77 -2.46 -4.01
N LEU A 4 -2.86 -1.69 -2.93
CA LEU A 4 -1.78 -0.81 -2.51
C LEU A 4 -0.68 -1.65 -1.86
N PRO A 5 0.61 -1.29 -2.00
CA PRO A 5 1.68 -2.02 -1.33
C PRO A 5 1.57 -1.89 0.19
N GLY A 6 1.91 -2.96 0.91
CA GLY A 6 1.88 -2.97 2.37
C GLY A 6 1.71 -4.36 2.98
N GLY A 7 2.13 -4.48 4.23
CA GLY A 7 2.09 -5.73 4.97
C GLY A 7 1.95 -5.54 6.47
N HIS A 8 2.31 -6.57 7.22
CA HIS A 8 2.17 -6.58 8.67
C HIS A 8 3.30 -5.80 9.34
N VAL A 9 3.00 -5.17 10.47
CA VAL A 9 4.05 -4.63 11.35
C VAL A 9 4.81 -5.80 11.96
N GLU A 10 6.12 -5.83 11.76
CA GLU A 10 7.00 -6.85 12.30
C GLU A 10 7.56 -6.45 13.68
N PRO A 11 8.00 -7.41 14.51
CA PRO A 11 8.66 -7.11 15.79
C PRO A 11 9.95 -6.28 15.68
N THR A 12 10.54 -6.25 14.49
CA THR A 12 11.74 -5.49 14.11
C THR A 12 11.43 -4.04 13.78
N ASP A 13 10.18 -3.71 13.46
CA ASP A 13 9.73 -2.36 13.17
C ASP A 13 9.60 -1.57 14.49
N ALA A 14 10.30 -0.44 14.61
CA ALA A 14 10.22 0.39 15.81
C ALA A 14 8.88 1.14 15.91
N THR A 15 8.26 1.42 14.77
CA THR A 15 6.98 2.10 14.61
C THR A 15 6.19 1.54 13.43
N ILE A 16 4.89 1.83 13.36
CA ILE A 16 4.05 1.52 12.18
C ILE A 16 4.62 2.17 10.91
N LEU A 17 5.24 3.35 11.03
CA LEU A 17 5.82 4.05 9.89
C LEU A 17 7.08 3.33 9.36
N ASP A 18 7.82 2.64 10.23
CA ASP A 18 8.95 1.81 9.80
C ASP A 18 8.47 0.64 8.95
N ALA A 19 7.33 0.02 9.30
CA ALA A 19 6.69 -0.99 8.48
C ALA A 19 6.28 -0.44 7.10
N VAL A 20 5.70 0.76 7.03
CA VAL A 20 5.36 1.41 5.75
C VAL A 20 6.60 1.59 4.86
N VAL A 21 7.72 2.02 5.46
CA VAL A 21 8.99 2.18 4.74
C VAL A 21 9.54 0.85 4.25
N ARG A 22 9.54 -0.18 5.11
CA ARG A 22 10.05 -1.52 4.79
C ARG A 22 9.21 -2.18 3.69
N GLU A 23 7.90 -2.29 3.88
CA GLU A 23 6.99 -2.96 2.95
C GLU A 23 7.00 -2.30 1.58
N THR A 24 6.98 -0.96 1.53
CA THR A 24 7.10 -0.24 0.26
C THR A 24 8.41 -0.60 -0.45
N LYS A 25 9.52 -0.72 0.29
CA LYS A 25 10.81 -1.08 -0.28
C LYS A 25 10.85 -2.53 -0.76
N GLU A 26 10.30 -3.45 0.02
CA GLU A 26 10.30 -4.89 -0.25
C GLU A 26 9.45 -5.22 -1.47
N GLU A 27 8.23 -4.68 -1.55
CA GLU A 27 7.28 -5.02 -2.60
C GLU A 27 7.48 -4.24 -3.90
N THR A 28 8.03 -3.02 -3.84
CA THR A 28 8.12 -2.13 -5.01
C THR A 28 9.54 -1.70 -5.36
N GLY A 29 10.52 -1.90 -4.48
CA GLY A 29 11.88 -1.39 -4.63
C GLY A 29 12.01 0.13 -4.47
N LEU A 30 10.92 0.87 -4.30
CA LEU A 30 10.93 2.34 -4.15
C LEU A 30 11.44 2.76 -2.77
N THR A 31 12.06 3.92 -2.70
CA THR A 31 12.52 4.53 -1.45
C THR A 31 11.59 5.69 -1.08
N ILE A 32 10.99 5.64 0.10
CA ILE A 32 10.17 6.73 0.63
C ILE A 32 11.09 7.87 1.08
N ALA A 33 10.84 9.06 0.54
CA ALA A 33 11.50 10.31 0.91
C ALA A 33 10.84 10.95 2.15
N SER A 34 9.50 10.90 2.20
CA SER A 34 8.72 11.39 3.34
C SER A 34 7.34 10.73 3.39
N ILE A 35 6.79 10.64 4.59
CA ILE A 35 5.40 10.24 4.84
C ILE A 35 4.62 11.51 5.13
N ASP A 36 3.56 11.75 4.37
CA ASP A 36 2.77 12.98 4.42
C ASP A 36 1.62 12.86 5.44
N THR A 37 0.66 11.97 5.16
CA THR A 37 -0.54 11.85 5.99
C THR A 37 -1.06 10.43 6.03
N MET A 38 -1.71 10.07 7.15
CA MET A 38 -2.55 8.88 7.23
C MET A 38 -3.93 9.23 6.67
N PHE A 39 -4.45 8.40 5.77
CA PHE A 39 -5.78 8.57 5.18
C PHE A 39 -6.48 7.23 5.22
N SER A 40 -7.77 7.20 5.56
CA SER A 40 -8.57 5.98 5.68
C SER A 40 -7.99 4.86 6.55
N HIS A 41 -8.87 4.14 7.23
CA HIS A 41 -8.51 2.89 7.88
C HIS A 41 -9.72 1.96 7.85
N PHE A 42 -9.47 0.67 7.88
CA PHE A 42 -10.54 -0.29 8.05
C PHE A 42 -10.05 -1.55 8.74
N ASP A 43 -11.02 -2.23 9.34
CA ASP A 43 -10.78 -3.44 10.09
C ASP A 43 -11.33 -4.63 9.32
N TYR A 44 -10.59 -5.72 9.30
CA TYR A 44 -11.02 -6.96 8.65
C TYR A 44 -10.51 -8.18 9.40
N HIS A 45 -11.18 -9.31 9.21
CA HIS A 45 -10.66 -10.59 9.72
C HIS A 45 -9.80 -11.23 8.63
N SER A 46 -8.50 -11.31 8.88
CA SER A 46 -7.57 -12.05 8.03
C SER A 46 -7.80 -13.56 8.17
N ARG A 47 -7.56 -14.30 7.08
CA ARG A 47 -7.51 -15.77 7.12
C ARG A 47 -6.18 -16.30 7.67
N GLU A 48 -5.15 -15.47 7.62
CA GLU A 48 -3.76 -15.82 7.91
C GLU A 48 -3.37 -15.50 9.36
N ALA A 49 -4.06 -14.53 9.97
CA ALA A 49 -3.83 -14.12 11.36
C ALA A 49 -5.12 -14.24 12.18
N PRO A 50 -5.06 -14.82 13.40
CA PRO A 50 -6.21 -14.85 14.29
C PRO A 50 -6.52 -13.45 14.83
N GLY A 51 -7.80 -13.06 14.80
CA GLY A 51 -8.27 -11.80 15.38
C GLY A 51 -8.72 -10.77 14.35
N LEU A 52 -8.83 -9.52 14.78
CA LEU A 52 -9.18 -8.38 13.95
C LEU A 52 -7.88 -7.72 13.46
N SER A 53 -7.70 -7.60 12.16
CA SER A 53 -6.62 -6.86 11.52
C SER A 53 -7.04 -5.41 11.31
N HIS A 54 -6.15 -4.47 11.63
CA HIS A 54 -6.34 -3.03 11.41
C HIS A 54 -5.45 -2.60 10.24
N GLN A 55 -6.03 -2.22 9.09
CA GLN A 55 -5.28 -1.61 8.00
C GLN A 55 -5.28 -0.10 8.14
N LEU A 56 -4.08 0.48 8.19
CA LEU A 56 -3.83 1.92 8.20
C LEU A 56 -3.15 2.29 6.89
N ASN A 57 -3.62 3.34 6.20
CA ASN A 57 -3.07 3.72 4.90
C ASN A 57 -2.40 5.08 4.99
N PHE A 58 -1.29 5.22 4.26
CA PHE A 58 -0.42 6.38 4.34
C PHE A 58 -0.11 6.89 2.94
N ARG A 59 -0.20 8.21 2.76
CA ARG A 59 0.34 8.89 1.59
C ARG A 59 1.82 9.15 1.81
N VAL A 60 2.61 8.83 0.81
CA VAL A 60 4.07 8.97 0.85
C VAL A 60 4.59 9.66 -0.41
N HIS A 61 5.72 10.33 -0.27
CA HIS A 61 6.53 10.79 -1.38
C HIS A 61 7.72 9.84 -1.55
N VAL A 62 8.02 9.48 -2.79
CA VAL A 62 9.12 8.57 -3.13
C VAL A 62 10.19 9.30 -3.94
N ASP A 63 11.46 8.98 -3.68
CA ASP A 63 12.59 9.56 -4.40
C ASP A 63 12.72 8.94 -5.80
N PRO A 64 13.13 9.72 -6.82
CA PRO A 64 13.56 9.16 -8.09
C PRO A 64 14.80 8.25 -7.93
N PRO A 65 14.95 7.20 -8.76
CA PRO A 65 14.10 6.85 -9.88
C PRO A 65 12.82 6.10 -9.46
N LEU A 66 11.70 6.40 -10.12
CA LEU A 66 10.39 5.74 -9.90
C LEU A 66 10.29 4.37 -10.59
N ALA A 67 11.40 3.63 -10.63
CA ALA A 67 11.48 2.32 -11.27
C ALA A 67 11.01 1.24 -10.28
N VAL A 68 9.81 0.71 -10.50
CA VAL A 68 9.23 -0.34 -9.67
C VAL A 68 9.89 -1.68 -9.96
N THR A 69 10.35 -2.36 -8.90
CA THR A 69 10.83 -3.74 -8.90
C THR A 69 9.94 -4.55 -7.96
N LEU A 70 9.15 -5.47 -8.53
CA LEU A 70 8.21 -6.27 -7.74
C LEU A 70 8.91 -7.39 -6.98
N ALA A 71 8.41 -7.69 -5.78
CA ALA A 71 8.69 -8.95 -5.09
C ALA A 71 7.96 -10.10 -5.81
N PRO A 72 8.65 -10.97 -6.57
CA PRO A 72 8.00 -11.95 -7.45
C PRO A 72 7.29 -13.08 -6.69
N ALA A 73 7.55 -13.22 -5.39
CA ALA A 73 6.87 -14.17 -4.53
C ALA A 73 5.44 -13.71 -4.18
N GLU A 74 5.15 -12.41 -4.30
CA GLU A 74 3.92 -11.78 -3.82
C GLU A 74 3.13 -11.17 -4.98
N HIS A 75 3.81 -10.48 -5.89
CA HIS A 75 3.18 -9.74 -6.98
C HIS A 75 3.79 -10.05 -8.34
N GLN A 76 2.95 -9.98 -9.38
CA GLN A 76 3.32 -10.30 -10.76
C GLN A 76 3.15 -9.14 -11.75
N ALA A 77 2.45 -8.08 -11.34
CA ALA A 77 2.20 -6.90 -12.16
C ALA A 77 2.00 -5.67 -11.26
N TYR A 78 2.38 -4.50 -11.78
CA TYR A 78 2.12 -3.20 -11.14
C TYR A 78 1.48 -2.26 -12.15
N GLN A 79 0.81 -1.22 -11.65
CA GLN A 79 0.29 -0.16 -12.49
C GLN A 79 0.34 1.17 -11.75
N TRP A 80 0.89 2.20 -12.40
CA TRP A 80 0.65 3.58 -12.01
C TRP A 80 -0.73 3.99 -12.52
N ILE A 81 -1.61 4.38 -11.63
CA ILE A 81 -3.02 4.69 -11.94
C ILE A 81 -3.32 6.16 -11.63
N SER A 82 -4.17 6.75 -12.47
CA SER A 82 -4.78 8.05 -12.25
C SER A 82 -6.27 7.89 -11.94
N LEU A 83 -6.90 8.96 -11.43
CA LEU A 83 -8.28 8.92 -10.91
C LEU A 83 -9.32 8.46 -11.95
N ASP A 84 -9.08 8.74 -13.23
CA ASP A 84 -9.91 8.37 -14.37
C ASP A 84 -9.84 6.87 -14.73
N HIS A 85 -8.83 6.14 -14.25
CA HIS A 85 -8.64 4.72 -14.54
C HIS A 85 -9.07 3.79 -13.39
N VAL A 86 -9.48 4.33 -12.24
CA VAL A 86 -9.78 3.52 -11.04
C VAL A 86 -10.90 2.49 -11.28
N ASP A 87 -11.95 2.85 -12.03
CA ASP A 87 -13.05 1.94 -12.34
C ASP A 87 -12.65 0.75 -13.22
N SER A 88 -11.56 0.89 -13.98
CA SER A 88 -11.04 -0.15 -14.86
C SER A 88 -10.04 -1.08 -14.16
N LEU A 89 -9.62 -0.74 -12.94
CA LEU A 89 -8.65 -1.53 -12.19
C LEU A 89 -9.31 -2.82 -11.69
N GLU A 90 -8.68 -3.96 -11.96
CA GLU A 90 -9.12 -5.25 -11.45
C GLU A 90 -8.85 -5.33 -9.94
N THR A 91 -9.76 -4.80 -9.12
CA THR A 91 -9.69 -4.83 -7.65
C THR A 91 -11.09 -4.82 -7.03
N THR A 92 -11.17 -4.78 -5.71
CA THR A 92 -12.43 -4.75 -4.95
C THR A 92 -13.01 -3.33 -4.85
N GLU A 93 -14.32 -3.18 -4.70
CA GLU A 93 -14.96 -1.86 -4.52
C GLU A 93 -14.40 -1.06 -3.31
N PRO A 94 -14.13 -1.67 -2.13
CA PRO A 94 -13.47 -0.96 -1.04
C PRO A 94 -12.09 -0.43 -1.41
N MET A 95 -11.29 -1.22 -2.15
CA MET A 95 -9.97 -0.80 -2.61
C MET A 95 -10.07 0.33 -3.65
N GLN A 96 -11.03 0.28 -4.58
CA GLN A 96 -11.29 1.39 -5.51
C GLN A 96 -11.62 2.69 -4.76
N LYS A 97 -12.47 2.61 -3.72
CA LYS A 97 -12.81 3.78 -2.89
C LYS A 97 -11.58 4.33 -2.18
N LEU A 98 -10.74 3.46 -1.62
CA LEU A 98 -9.50 3.83 -0.94
C LEU A 98 -8.53 4.55 -1.90
N ILE A 99 -8.34 4.00 -3.10
CA ILE A 99 -7.49 4.61 -4.15
C ILE A 99 -8.01 5.99 -4.55
N ARG A 100 -9.33 6.19 -4.66
CA ARG A 100 -9.91 7.51 -4.98
C ARG A 100 -9.60 8.53 -3.90
N GLU A 101 -9.71 8.15 -2.64
CA GLU A 101 -9.35 9.01 -1.51
C GLU A 101 -7.87 9.36 -1.52
N ALA A 102 -7.02 8.39 -1.81
CA ALA A 102 -5.57 8.58 -1.96
C ALA A 102 -5.21 9.61 -3.05
N LEU A 103 -6.00 9.68 -4.13
CA LEU A 103 -5.75 10.57 -5.29
C LEU A 103 -6.46 11.93 -5.22
N ALA A 104 -7.42 12.12 -4.31
CA ALA A 104 -8.30 13.30 -4.30
C ALA A 104 -7.77 14.52 -3.51
N SER A 105 -6.53 14.49 -3.00
CA SER A 105 -5.97 15.56 -2.14
C SER A 105 -4.55 15.94 -2.50
#